data_AF-A0A1V1NTA9-F1
#
_entry.id   AF-A0A1V1NTA9-F1
#
_cell.length_a   1.000
_cell.length_b   1.000
_cell.length_c   1.000
_cell.angle_alpha   90.00
_cell.angle_beta   90.00
_cell.angle_gamma   90.00
#
_symmetry.space_group_name_H-M   'P 1'
#
loop_
_entity.id
_entity.type
_entity.pdbx_description
1 polymer ?
#
loop_
_entity_poly.entity_id
_entity_poly.type
_entity_poly.pdbx_seq_one_letter_code
_entity_poly.pdbx_strand_id
1 'polypeptide(L)'
;MRIFVSCTGIEHAHQRLIEIASATMTTIPFKKCLRPIGTLSVYISAAENQTYIWIFNNVCFYVRGIDTGADIEAFANWIQSFAQKGVVEDLNSQKPQIDSIHVNPQSIYVNDIFSVRVDIDEVNQEKTIHYLYDFNFDEQILELTDDDLNKATFKAMISGDTNISVHVADRKTLLSDFQTVVVKIESR
;
A
#
# COMPACT_ATOMS: atom_id res chain seq x y z
N MET A 1 -17.22 0.43 -11.11
CA MET A 1 -15.77 0.65 -11.29
C MET A 1 -15.01 -0.31 -10.39
N ARG A 2 -13.86 -0.82 -10.83
CA ARG A 2 -12.91 -1.59 -10.00
C ARG A 2 -11.53 -0.98 -10.16
N ILE A 3 -10.77 -0.92 -9.06
CA ILE A 3 -9.39 -0.43 -9.03
C ILE A 3 -8.54 -1.52 -8.40
N PHE A 4 -7.42 -1.83 -9.03
CA PHE A 4 -6.40 -2.74 -8.53
C PHE A 4 -5.08 -1.98 -8.38
N VAL A 5 -4.43 -2.09 -7.23
CA VAL A 5 -3.12 -1.48 -6.97
C VAL A 5 -2.12 -2.59 -6.72
N SER A 6 -1.05 -2.63 -7.52
CA SER A 6 0.03 -3.59 -7.34
C SER A 6 1.03 -3.10 -6.29
N CYS A 7 1.34 -3.94 -5.29
CA CYS A 7 2.39 -3.69 -4.32
C CYS A 7 3.80 -4.06 -4.81
N THR A 8 3.91 -4.78 -5.94
CA THR A 8 5.17 -5.31 -6.49
C THR A 8 5.63 -4.60 -7.76
N GLY A 9 4.91 -3.55 -8.19
CA GLY A 9 5.24 -2.71 -9.33
C GLY A 9 4.33 -2.89 -10.55
N ILE A 10 4.67 -2.19 -11.64
CA ILE A 10 3.81 -2.03 -12.82
C ILE A 10 3.52 -3.35 -13.56
N GLU A 11 4.45 -4.32 -13.55
CA GLU A 11 4.27 -5.58 -14.27
C GLU A 11 3.08 -6.42 -13.77
N HIS A 12 2.79 -6.38 -12.47
CA HIS A 12 1.61 -7.07 -11.94
C HIS A 12 0.31 -6.33 -12.28
N ALA A 13 0.35 -5.00 -12.44
CA ALA A 13 -0.78 -4.25 -12.98
C ALA A 13 -1.00 -4.58 -14.47
N HIS A 14 0.08 -4.77 -15.25
CA HIS A 14 0.02 -5.27 -16.63
C HIS A 14 -0.66 -6.64 -16.70
N GLN A 15 -0.20 -7.59 -15.89
CA GLN A 15 -0.77 -8.93 -15.83
C GLN A 15 -2.27 -8.88 -15.45
N ARG A 16 -2.63 -8.02 -14.50
CA ARG A 16 -4.03 -7.86 -14.09
C ARG A 16 -4.91 -7.32 -15.21
N LEU A 17 -4.42 -6.37 -16.01
CA LEU A 17 -5.15 -5.91 -17.20
C LEU A 17 -5.38 -7.05 -18.18
N ILE A 18 -4.37 -7.88 -18.44
CA ILE A 18 -4.46 -9.03 -19.36
C ILE A 18 -5.51 -10.03 -18.87
N GLU A 19 -5.52 -10.35 -17.59
CA GLU A 19 -6.52 -11.24 -16.97
C GLU A 19 -7.93 -10.70 -17.13
N ILE A 20 -8.15 -9.42 -16.78
CA ILE A 20 -9.48 -8.81 -16.86
C ILE A 20 -9.93 -8.72 -18.33
N ALA A 21 -9.04 -8.31 -19.23
CA ALA A 21 -9.33 -8.25 -20.66
C ALA A 21 -9.70 -9.64 -21.19
N SER A 22 -8.91 -10.66 -20.87
CA SER A 22 -9.14 -12.05 -21.31
C SER A 22 -10.44 -12.63 -20.76
N ALA A 23 -10.75 -12.38 -19.48
CA ALA A 23 -11.98 -12.85 -18.84
C ALA A 23 -13.24 -12.13 -19.37
N THR A 24 -13.10 -10.91 -19.88
CA THR A 24 -14.21 -10.10 -20.41
C THR A 24 -14.40 -10.29 -21.92
N MET A 25 -13.41 -10.86 -22.63
CA MET A 25 -13.50 -11.17 -24.05
C MET A 25 -14.36 -12.42 -24.29
N THR A 26 -15.65 -12.23 -24.51
CA THR A 26 -16.54 -13.33 -24.92
C THR A 26 -17.13 -13.15 -26.32
N THR A 27 -16.99 -11.99 -26.97
CA THR A 27 -17.52 -11.79 -28.34
C THR A 27 -16.93 -10.61 -29.12
N ILE A 28 -16.46 -9.56 -28.44
CA ILE A 28 -15.88 -8.36 -29.07
C ILE A 28 -14.46 -8.17 -28.54
N PRO A 29 -13.45 -8.05 -29.42
CA PRO A 29 -12.08 -7.86 -28.95
C PRO A 29 -11.88 -6.44 -28.38
N PHE A 30 -11.07 -6.36 -27.32
CA PHE A 30 -10.54 -5.09 -26.86
C PHE A 30 -9.71 -4.43 -27.96
N LYS A 31 -9.91 -3.12 -28.14
CA LYS A 31 -9.13 -2.27 -29.03
C LYS A 31 -8.24 -1.35 -28.20
N LYS A 32 -7.06 -1.02 -28.71
CA LYS A 32 -6.23 0.03 -28.12
C LYS A 32 -6.98 1.36 -28.20
N CYS A 33 -6.98 2.14 -27.12
CA CYS A 33 -7.59 3.47 -27.12
C CYS A 33 -6.90 4.38 -28.15
N LEU A 34 -7.69 5.19 -28.88
CA LEU A 34 -7.17 6.16 -29.85
C LEU A 34 -6.39 7.29 -29.16
N ARG A 35 -6.85 7.67 -27.97
CA ARG A 35 -6.14 8.56 -27.04
C ARG A 35 -5.70 7.71 -25.84
N PRO A 36 -4.41 7.44 -25.67
CA PRO A 36 -3.95 6.59 -24.57
C PRO A 36 -4.24 7.28 -23.24
N ILE A 37 -5.05 6.62 -22.41
CA ILE A 37 -5.21 6.94 -20.99
C ILE A 37 -4.18 6.10 -20.23
N GLY A 38 -3.40 6.75 -19.36
CA GLY A 38 -2.31 6.09 -18.64
C GLY A 38 -1.17 5.57 -19.54
N THR A 39 -0.42 4.57 -19.08
CA THR A 39 0.68 3.92 -19.82
C THR A 39 0.20 2.86 -20.81
N LEU A 40 -0.90 2.17 -20.49
CA LEU A 40 -1.53 1.18 -21.37
C LEU A 40 -3.05 1.28 -21.20
N SER A 41 -3.79 1.31 -22.31
CA SER A 41 -5.25 1.35 -22.27
C SER A 41 -5.89 0.57 -23.40
N VAL A 42 -6.98 -0.11 -23.06
CA VAL A 42 -7.85 -0.81 -23.98
C VAL A 42 -9.30 -0.47 -23.72
N TYR A 43 -10.11 -0.51 -24.78
CA TYR A 43 -11.54 -0.29 -24.68
C TYR A 43 -12.34 -1.29 -25.51
N ILE A 44 -13.56 -1.55 -25.08
CA ILE A 44 -14.61 -2.17 -25.87
C ILE A 44 -15.76 -1.17 -25.94
N SER A 45 -16.24 -0.95 -27.16
CA SER A 45 -17.48 -0.20 -27.40
C SER A 45 -18.46 -1.11 -28.12
N ALA A 46 -19.34 -1.74 -27.35
CA ALA A 46 -20.57 -2.33 -27.85
C ALA A 46 -21.71 -1.34 -27.56
N ALA A 47 -22.72 -1.27 -28.42
CA ALA A 47 -23.73 -0.20 -28.44
C ALA A 47 -24.17 0.33 -27.05
N GLU A 48 -24.49 -0.57 -26.12
CA GLU A 48 -24.97 -0.24 -24.76
C GLU A 48 -23.95 -0.56 -23.65
N ASN A 49 -22.79 -1.11 -24.02
CA ASN A 49 -21.75 -1.55 -23.11
C ASN A 49 -20.38 -0.98 -23.52
N GLN A 50 -19.96 0.08 -22.83
CA GLN A 50 -18.62 0.64 -22.96
C GLN A 50 -17.76 0.18 -21.80
N THR A 51 -16.61 -0.42 -22.09
CA THR A 51 -15.64 -0.85 -21.08
C THR A 51 -14.29 -0.25 -21.38
N TYR A 52 -13.68 0.36 -20.37
CA TYR A 52 -12.31 0.88 -20.40
C TYR A 52 -11.48 0.18 -19.34
N ILE A 53 -10.30 -0.27 -19.75
CA ILE A 53 -9.29 -0.82 -18.85
C ILE A 53 -7.99 -0.10 -19.15
N TRP A 54 -7.38 0.48 -18.12
CA TRP A 54 -6.10 1.15 -18.32
C TRP A 54 -5.21 1.05 -17.10
N ILE A 55 -3.93 1.32 -17.31
CA ILE A 55 -2.88 1.23 -16.31
C ILE A 55 -2.25 2.59 -16.17
N PHE A 56 -2.04 3.00 -14.94
CA PHE A 56 -1.32 4.21 -14.60
C PHE A 56 -0.44 3.90 -13.39
N ASN A 57 0.88 3.99 -13.59
CA ASN A 57 1.88 3.48 -12.65
C ASN A 57 1.59 2.00 -12.29
N ASN A 58 1.48 1.68 -11.00
CA ASN A 58 1.15 0.36 -10.49
C ASN A 58 -0.36 0.11 -10.34
N VAL A 59 -1.21 0.99 -10.89
CA VAL A 59 -2.67 0.91 -10.73
C VAL A 59 -3.34 0.48 -12.03
N CYS A 60 -4.19 -0.53 -11.96
CA CYS A 60 -5.07 -0.96 -13.05
C CYS A 60 -6.51 -0.52 -12.75
N PHE A 61 -7.09 0.28 -13.63
CA PHE A 61 -8.46 0.75 -13.57
C PHE A 61 -9.35 -0.06 -14.50
N TYR A 62 -10.54 -0.39 -14.03
CA TYR A 62 -11.60 -1.04 -14.82
C TYR A 62 -12.91 -0.28 -14.65
N VAL A 63 -13.41 0.28 -15.74
CA VAL A 63 -14.66 1.02 -15.80
C VAL A 63 -15.56 0.36 -16.84
N ARG A 64 -16.81 0.11 -16.46
CA ARG A 64 -17.84 -0.41 -17.34
C ARG A 64 -19.09 0.44 -17.20
N GLY A 65 -19.60 0.94 -18.31
CA GLY A 65 -20.94 1.50 -18.44
C GLY A 65 -21.87 0.46 -19.03
N ILE A 66 -23.02 0.25 -18.39
CA ILE A 66 -24.12 -0.60 -18.86
C ILE A 66 -25.36 0.28 -18.88
N ASP A 67 -25.95 0.52 -20.05
CA ASP A 67 -27.22 1.26 -20.23
C ASP A 67 -27.23 2.67 -19.61
N THR A 68 -26.06 3.22 -19.32
CA THR A 68 -25.97 4.45 -18.51
C THR A 68 -26.28 5.73 -19.29
N GLY A 69 -26.29 5.68 -20.63
CA GLY A 69 -26.31 6.88 -21.49
C GLY A 69 -25.13 7.84 -21.25
N ALA A 70 -24.21 7.50 -20.35
CA ALA A 70 -23.11 8.33 -19.89
C ALA A 70 -21.90 8.17 -20.79
N ASP A 71 -21.13 9.26 -20.91
CA ASP A 71 -19.85 9.25 -21.60
C ASP A 71 -18.78 8.59 -20.72
N ILE A 72 -18.57 7.29 -20.92
CA ILE A 72 -17.60 6.51 -20.15
C ILE A 72 -16.17 6.93 -20.48
N GLU A 73 -15.92 7.45 -21.68
CA GLU A 73 -14.61 7.99 -22.05
C GLU A 73 -14.29 9.25 -21.25
N ALA A 74 -15.25 10.18 -21.14
CA ALA A 74 -15.10 11.37 -20.30
C ALA A 74 -14.87 11.01 -18.83
N PHE A 75 -15.59 10.00 -18.31
CA PHE A 75 -15.39 9.54 -16.94
C PHE A 75 -14.01 8.89 -16.73
N ALA A 76 -13.53 8.07 -17.67
CA ALA A 76 -12.19 7.49 -17.61
C ALA A 76 -11.10 8.58 -17.63
N ASN A 77 -11.24 9.59 -18.48
CA ASN A 77 -10.33 10.74 -18.53
C ASN A 77 -10.35 11.57 -17.24
N TRP A 78 -11.52 11.73 -16.62
CA TRP A 78 -11.65 12.41 -15.33
C TRP A 78 -10.92 11.64 -14.23
N ILE A 79 -11.10 10.31 -14.15
CA ILE A 79 -10.37 9.46 -13.20
C ILE A 79 -8.87 9.55 -13.42
N GLN A 80 -8.41 9.50 -14.67
CA GLN A 80 -6.99 9.63 -15.01
C GLN A 80 -6.43 10.99 -14.55
N SER A 81 -7.16 12.08 -14.81
CA SER A 81 -6.76 13.42 -14.39
C SER A 81 -6.71 13.55 -12.87
N PHE A 82 -7.65 12.92 -12.17
CA PHE A 82 -7.67 12.84 -10.72
C PHE A 82 -6.45 12.06 -10.19
N ALA A 83 -6.17 10.89 -10.77
CA ALA A 83 -5.02 10.07 -10.42
C ALA A 83 -3.70 10.82 -10.66
N GLN A 84 -3.56 11.55 -11.78
CA GLN A 84 -2.38 12.37 -12.09
C GLN A 84 -2.15 13.49 -11.06
N LYS A 85 -3.21 14.17 -10.61
CA LYS A 85 -3.10 15.16 -9.53
C LYS A 85 -2.68 14.56 -8.18
N GLY A 86 -2.99 13.28 -7.98
CA GLY A 86 -2.55 12.50 -6.82
C GLY A 86 -1.15 11.93 -6.97
N VAL A 87 -0.52 11.97 -8.16
CA VAL A 87 0.87 11.55 -8.32
C VAL A 87 1.77 12.62 -7.75
N VAL A 88 2.39 12.25 -6.65
CA VAL A 88 3.52 12.96 -6.09
C VAL A 88 4.73 12.73 -7.01
N GLU A 89 5.28 13.80 -7.61
CA GLU A 89 6.39 13.73 -8.58
C GLU A 89 7.66 13.05 -8.03
N ASP A 90 7.79 12.95 -6.71
CA ASP A 90 8.87 12.23 -6.06
C ASP A 90 8.33 11.42 -4.87
N LEU A 91 7.72 10.28 -5.19
CA LEU A 91 7.24 9.28 -4.22
C LEU A 91 8.30 8.91 -3.20
N ASN A 92 9.58 8.83 -3.59
CA ASN A 92 10.65 8.47 -2.68
C ASN A 92 10.97 9.59 -1.68
N SER A 93 10.87 10.86 -2.09
CA SER A 93 11.03 12.00 -1.18
C SER A 93 9.85 12.24 -0.22
N GLN A 94 8.67 11.68 -0.53
CA GLN A 94 7.46 11.90 0.27
C GLN A 94 6.96 10.68 1.02
N LYS A 95 7.42 9.48 0.68
CA LYS A 95 7.15 8.26 1.43
C LYS A 95 7.88 8.36 2.79
N PRO A 96 7.22 8.05 3.92
CA PRO A 96 7.96 7.84 5.17
C PRO A 96 8.98 6.73 4.93
N GLN A 97 10.21 6.87 5.41
CA GLN A 97 11.22 5.83 5.32
C GLN A 97 11.69 5.47 6.72
N ILE A 98 11.51 4.20 7.09
CA ILE A 98 12.02 3.69 8.36
C ILE A 98 13.54 3.53 8.20
N ASP A 99 14.31 4.33 8.95
CA ASP A 99 15.77 4.24 8.94
C ASP A 99 16.22 3.07 9.82
N SER A 100 15.67 3.00 11.03
CA SER A 100 16.02 1.97 12.00
C SER A 100 14.88 1.65 12.98
N ILE A 101 14.91 0.41 13.48
CA ILE A 101 14.11 -0.04 14.61
C ILE A 101 15.05 -0.38 15.76
N HIS A 102 14.85 0.26 16.91
CA HIS A 102 15.64 0.09 18.12
C HIS A 102 14.86 -0.70 19.16
N VAL A 103 15.47 -1.78 19.66
CA VAL A 103 14.93 -2.61 20.73
C VAL A 103 15.76 -2.41 21.99
N ASN A 104 15.11 -2.06 23.12
CA ASN A 104 15.79 -1.79 24.39
C ASN A 104 15.01 -2.38 25.59
N PRO A 105 15.64 -3.21 26.44
CA PRO A 105 17.02 -3.71 26.35
C PRO A 105 17.25 -4.70 25.20
N GLN A 106 18.52 -4.94 24.84
CA GLN A 106 18.90 -5.91 23.79
C GLN A 106 18.73 -7.36 24.26
N SER A 107 19.00 -7.63 25.53
CA SER A 107 18.74 -8.93 26.16
C SER A 107 17.42 -8.86 26.90
N ILE A 108 16.46 -9.68 26.47
CA ILE A 108 15.09 -9.67 26.99
C ILE A 108 14.80 -11.06 27.54
N TYR A 109 14.36 -11.13 28.80
CA TYR A 109 13.92 -12.36 29.43
C TYR A 109 12.40 -12.40 29.57
N VAL A 110 11.84 -13.60 29.77
CA VAL A 110 10.42 -13.76 30.11
C VAL A 110 10.07 -12.92 31.34
N ASN A 111 8.93 -12.22 31.26
CA ASN A 111 8.40 -11.20 32.17
C ASN A 111 9.13 -9.85 32.19
N ASP A 112 10.19 -9.66 31.41
CA ASP A 112 10.80 -8.34 31.27
C ASP A 112 9.91 -7.40 30.44
N ILE A 113 10.03 -6.10 30.73
CA ILE A 113 9.44 -5.03 29.93
C ILE A 113 10.54 -4.47 29.04
N PHE A 114 10.25 -4.35 27.75
CA PHE A 114 11.15 -3.76 26.77
C PHE A 114 10.37 -2.81 25.85
N SER A 115 11.10 -1.97 25.14
CA SER A 115 10.52 -1.02 24.20
C SER A 115 11.11 -1.17 22.81
N VAL A 116 10.25 -0.92 21.83
CA VAL A 116 10.60 -0.84 20.41
C VAL A 116 10.34 0.60 19.98
N ARG A 117 11.38 1.26 19.48
CA ARG A 117 11.29 2.63 18.94
C ARG A 117 11.66 2.62 17.46
N VAL A 118 10.94 3.41 16.69
CA VAL A 118 11.09 3.53 15.23
C VAL A 118 11.64 4.92 14.94
N ASP A 119 12.80 4.98 14.29
CA ASP A 119 13.35 6.23 13.79
C ASP A 119 13.14 6.33 12.27
N ILE A 120 12.77 7.52 11.82
CA ILE A 120 12.48 7.85 10.43
C ILE A 120 13.57 8.79 9.94
N ASP A 121 13.94 8.63 8.67
CA ASP A 121 14.96 9.44 7.98
C ASP A 121 14.80 10.95 8.27
N GLU A 122 15.93 11.64 8.48
CA GLU A 122 16.04 13.06 8.86
C GLU A 122 15.26 13.99 7.92
N VAL A 123 15.19 13.66 6.64
CA VAL A 123 14.41 14.42 5.63
C VAL A 123 12.91 14.48 5.98
N ASN A 124 12.43 13.50 6.74
CA ASN A 124 11.04 13.32 7.12
C ASN A 124 10.77 13.54 8.62
N GLN A 125 11.80 13.87 9.42
CA GLN A 125 11.65 14.05 10.87
C GLN A 125 10.72 15.21 11.24
N GLU A 126 10.73 16.32 10.50
CA GLU A 126 9.80 17.45 10.74
C GLU A 126 8.31 17.09 10.51
N LYS A 127 8.02 15.92 9.91
CA LYS A 127 6.67 15.43 9.62
C LYS A 127 6.18 14.33 10.56
N THR A 128 6.93 13.96 11.61
CA THR A 128 6.60 12.82 12.50
C THR A 128 5.18 12.88 13.07
N ILE A 129 4.66 14.07 13.34
CA ILE A 129 3.31 14.30 13.89
C ILE A 129 2.20 13.83 12.91
N HIS A 130 2.52 13.73 11.61
CA HIS A 130 1.58 13.31 10.57
C HIS A 130 1.60 11.81 10.29
N TYR A 131 2.44 11.03 10.98
CA TYR A 131 2.54 9.60 10.76
C TYR A 131 1.63 8.79 11.69
N LEU A 132 1.10 7.70 11.15
CA LEU A 132 0.48 6.61 11.89
C LEU A 132 1.50 5.49 12.01
N TYR A 133 1.69 5.01 13.22
CA TYR A 133 2.49 3.83 13.51
C TYR A 133 1.54 2.72 13.91
N ASP A 134 1.77 1.53 13.37
CA ASP A 134 1.01 0.33 13.69
C ASP A 134 2.00 -0.81 13.93
N PHE A 135 1.97 -1.36 15.15
CA PHE A 135 2.85 -2.43 15.59
C PHE A 135 2.10 -3.75 15.57
N ASN A 136 2.51 -4.65 14.68
CA ASN A 136 1.97 -6.00 14.56
C ASN A 136 2.95 -7.01 15.17
N PHE A 137 2.46 -7.81 16.10
CA PHE A 137 3.25 -8.73 16.91
C PHE A 137 2.42 -9.96 17.30
N ASP A 138 3.10 -11.00 17.79
CA ASP A 138 2.43 -12.19 18.32
C ASP A 138 1.95 -11.95 19.76
N GLU A 139 0.64 -11.74 19.93
CA GLU A 139 -0.02 -11.53 21.23
C GLU A 139 0.10 -12.72 22.20
N GLN A 140 0.46 -13.91 21.71
CA GLN A 140 0.73 -15.05 22.60
C GLN A 140 2.08 -14.92 23.29
N ILE A 141 3.04 -14.28 22.62
CA ILE A 141 4.43 -14.13 23.07
C ILE A 141 4.66 -12.78 23.76
N LEU A 142 3.95 -11.73 23.32
CA LEU A 142 4.13 -10.37 23.78
C LEU A 142 2.79 -9.74 24.19
N GLU A 143 2.82 -8.94 25.24
CA GLU A 143 1.70 -8.10 25.68
C GLU A 143 2.06 -6.63 25.45
N LEU A 144 1.25 -5.89 24.68
CA LEU A 144 1.42 -4.44 24.52
C LEU A 144 0.96 -3.73 25.79
N THR A 145 1.87 -2.98 26.40
CA THR A 145 1.63 -2.27 27.67
C THR A 145 1.40 -0.78 27.48
N ASP A 146 2.03 -0.20 26.46
CA ASP A 146 1.94 1.22 26.12
C ASP A 146 2.30 1.41 24.65
N ASP A 147 1.66 2.39 24.00
CA ASP A 147 1.90 2.77 22.61
C ASP A 147 1.84 4.30 22.50
N ASP A 148 2.98 4.91 22.24
CA ASP A 148 3.16 6.35 22.11
C ASP A 148 3.90 6.69 20.82
N LEU A 149 3.15 7.20 19.85
CA LEU A 149 3.64 7.69 18.56
C LEU A 149 4.54 6.66 17.86
N ASN A 150 5.86 6.82 17.96
CA ASN A 150 6.86 5.98 17.30
C ASN A 150 7.49 4.94 18.23
N LYS A 151 6.92 4.73 19.41
CA LYS A 151 7.43 3.82 20.43
C LYS A 151 6.31 2.97 21.03
N ALA A 152 6.50 1.66 20.98
CA ALA A 152 5.66 0.70 21.69
C ALA A 152 6.46 0.03 22.82
N THR A 153 5.79 -0.24 23.94
CA THR A 153 6.36 -0.93 25.10
C THR A 153 5.64 -2.25 25.29
N PHE A 154 6.42 -3.32 25.35
CA PHE A 154 5.93 -4.69 25.43
C PHE A 154 6.39 -5.36 26.72
N LYS A 155 5.60 -6.31 27.19
CA LYS A 155 6.01 -7.29 28.19
C LYS A 155 6.19 -8.64 27.51
N ALA A 156 7.34 -9.28 27.75
CA ALA A 156 7.64 -10.60 27.24
C ALA A 156 6.91 -11.68 28.06
N MET A 157 6.10 -12.51 27.41
CA MET A 157 5.26 -13.51 28.08
C MET A 157 5.79 -14.95 27.91
N ILE A 158 6.34 -15.26 26.73
CA ILE A 158 6.84 -16.60 26.38
C ILE A 158 8.25 -16.50 25.81
N SER A 159 9.12 -17.46 26.17
CA SER A 159 10.47 -17.56 25.59
C SER A 159 10.43 -18.01 24.14
N GLY A 160 11.27 -17.43 23.29
CA GLY A 160 11.38 -17.78 21.88
C GLY A 160 11.75 -16.57 21.02
N ASP A 161 11.85 -16.81 19.72
CA ASP A 161 12.05 -15.75 18.73
C ASP A 161 10.68 -15.29 18.24
N THR A 162 10.45 -13.98 18.21
CA THR A 162 9.22 -13.36 17.69
C THR A 162 9.53 -12.19 16.77
N ASN A 163 8.60 -11.90 15.88
CA ASN A 163 8.72 -10.79 14.94
C ASN A 163 7.82 -9.64 15.38
N ILE A 164 8.36 -8.43 15.36
CA ILE A 164 7.56 -7.21 15.49
C ILE A 164 7.66 -6.49 14.16
N SER A 165 6.54 -6.35 13.48
CA SER A 165 6.43 -5.61 12.23
C SER A 165 5.85 -4.24 12.51
N VAL A 166 6.51 -3.20 12.01
CA VAL A 166 6.07 -1.82 12.14
C VAL A 166 5.63 -1.33 10.78
N HIS A 167 4.39 -0.85 10.70
CA HIS A 167 3.89 -0.10 9.57
C HIS A 167 3.87 1.39 9.91
N VAL A 168 4.45 2.21 9.04
CA VAL A 168 4.40 3.66 9.15
C VAL A 168 3.64 4.21 7.95
N ALA A 169 2.59 4.99 8.17
CA ALA A 169 1.79 5.60 7.11
C ALA A 169 1.66 7.11 7.29
N ASP A 170 1.87 7.88 6.23
CA ASP A 170 1.56 9.30 6.17
C ASP A 170 0.04 9.52 6.07
N ARG A 171 -0.55 10.19 7.06
CA ARG A 171 -2.00 10.48 7.10
C ARG A 171 -2.46 11.34 5.93
N LYS A 172 -1.59 12.16 5.34
CA LYS A 172 -1.92 13.07 4.25
C LYS A 172 -1.83 12.38 2.89
N THR A 173 -0.75 11.66 2.65
CA THR A 173 -0.47 11.05 1.34
C THR A 173 -0.88 9.58 1.27
N LEU A 174 -1.12 8.95 2.42
CA LEU A 174 -1.36 7.51 2.60
C LEU A 174 -0.23 6.62 2.08
N LEU A 175 0.94 7.21 1.79
CA LEU A 175 2.15 6.47 1.50
C LEU A 175 2.64 5.82 2.79
N SER A 176 3.07 4.57 2.68
CA SER A 176 3.50 3.80 3.83
C SER A 176 4.79 3.06 3.58
N ASP A 177 5.49 2.78 4.67
CA ASP A 177 6.63 1.89 4.71
C ASP A 177 6.43 0.85 5.79
N PHE A 178 7.18 -0.24 5.70
CA PHE A 178 7.13 -1.29 6.70
C PHE A 178 8.51 -1.91 6.91
N GLN A 179 8.77 -2.32 8.14
CA GLN A 179 9.98 -3.05 8.48
C GLN A 179 9.69 -4.01 9.63
N THR A 180 10.37 -5.14 9.64
CA THR A 180 10.24 -6.18 10.67
C THR A 180 11.56 -6.33 11.41
N VAL A 181 11.48 -6.42 12.74
CA VAL A 181 12.61 -6.76 13.61
C VAL A 181 12.34 -8.10 14.30
N VAL A 182 13.38 -8.93 14.42
CA VAL A 182 13.34 -10.17 15.19
C VAL A 182 13.77 -9.86 16.61
N VAL A 183 12.93 -10.22 17.59
CA VAL A 183 13.21 -10.11 19.01
C VAL A 183 13.38 -11.51 19.59
N LYS A 184 14.47 -11.71 20.35
CA LYS A 184 14.75 -12.97 21.03
C LYS A 184 14.46 -12.83 22.51
N ILE A 185 13.66 -13.74 23.03
CA ILE A 185 13.25 -13.77 24.44
C ILE A 185 13.80 -15.02 25.09
N GLU A 186 14.65 -14.83 26.09
CA GLU A 186 15.32 -15.92 26.80
C GLU A 186 14.55 -16.34 28.05
N SER A 187 14.64 -17.62 28.39
CA SER A 187 14.29 -18.10 29.74
C SER A 187 15.44 -17.76 30.69
N ARG A 188 15.12 -17.31 31.91
CA ARG A 188 16.13 -17.08 32.96
C ARG A 188 16.75 -18.39 33.46
#